data_AF-A0A8T3XPX6-F1
#
_entry.id   AF-A0A8T3XPX6-F1
#
_cell.length_a   1.000
_cell.length_b   1.000
_cell.length_c   1.000
_cell.angle_alpha   90.00
_cell.angle_beta   90.00
_cell.angle_gamma   90.00
#
_symmetry.space_group_name_H-M   'P 1'
#
loop_
_entity.id
_entity.type
_entity.pdbx_description
1 polymer ?
#
loop_
_entity_poly.entity_id
_entity_poly.type
_entity_poly.pdbx_seq_one_letter_code
_entity_poly.pdbx_strand_id
1 'polypeptide(L)' 'MISGYKGYQIDAEITFGYSTFMDENGWEMDCNCESKNCRKRIKGFKYLPKEIQQRYLTLGIVPEFIIKELKND' A
#
# COMPACT_ATOMS: atom_id res chain seq x y z
N MET A 1 -10.61 -6.46 -3.18
CA MET A 1 -10.61 -6.38 -4.65
C MET A 1 -9.26 -5.81 -5.09
N ILE A 2 -8.45 -6.57 -5.83
CA ILE A 2 -7.27 -6.02 -6.52
C ILE A 2 -7.82 -5.39 -7.81
N SER A 3 -7.87 -4.06 -7.87
CA SER A 3 -8.44 -3.34 -9.03
C SER A 3 -7.32 -2.79 -9.90
N GLY A 4 -7.19 -3.32 -11.12
CA GLY A 4 -6.26 -2.87 -12.15
C GLY A 4 -5.67 -4.03 -12.95
N TYR A 5 -6.35 -4.46 -14.03
CA TYR A 5 -5.83 -5.49 -14.93
C TYR A 5 -5.21 -4.87 -16.17
N LYS A 6 -3.88 -4.73 -16.17
CA LYS A 6 -3.06 -4.71 -17.40
C LYS A 6 -2.53 -6.13 -17.56
N GLY A 7 -2.70 -6.71 -18.76
CA GLY A 7 -2.53 -8.15 -19.03
C GLY A 7 -1.38 -8.82 -18.28
N TYR A 8 -1.71 -9.81 -17.46
CA TYR A 8 -0.73 -10.59 -16.69
C TYR A 8 -0.26 -11.78 -17.52
N GLN A 9 1.03 -12.10 -17.45
CA GLN A 9 1.52 -13.40 -17.92
C GLN A 9 1.14 -14.49 -16.93
N ILE A 10 0.79 -15.65 -17.45
CA ILE A 10 0.68 -16.88 -16.66
C ILE A 10 2.03 -17.08 -15.95
N ASP A 11 1.99 -17.42 -14.67
CA ASP A 11 3.15 -17.62 -13.75
C ASP A 11 3.87 -16.38 -13.21
N ALA A 12 3.41 -15.16 -13.52
CA ALA A 12 3.93 -13.97 -12.85
C ALA A 12 3.42 -13.86 -11.40
N GLU A 13 4.30 -13.46 -10.46
CA GLU A 13 3.93 -13.17 -9.08
C GLU A 13 2.92 -12.03 -9.02
N ILE A 14 1.79 -12.22 -8.35
CA ILE A 14 0.81 -11.15 -8.12
C ILE A 14 1.34 -10.24 -7.01
N THR A 15 1.61 -8.98 -7.33
CA THR A 15 2.12 -7.98 -6.37
C THR A 15 1.07 -6.92 -6.06
N PHE A 16 0.96 -6.53 -4.79
CA PHE A 16 0.11 -5.42 -4.36
C PHE A 16 0.77 -4.63 -3.22
N GLY A 17 0.31 -3.40 -3.00
CA GLY A 17 0.88 -2.52 -1.98
C GLY A 17 0.48 -2.95 -0.57
N TYR A 18 1.38 -3.63 0.15
CA TYR A 18 1.17 -4.02 1.55
C TYR A 18 0.75 -2.85 2.47
N SER A 19 1.23 -1.64 2.18
CA SER A 19 0.92 -0.43 2.94
C SER A 19 -0.56 -0.04 2.97
N THR A 20 -1.42 -0.59 2.11
CA THR A 20 -2.87 -0.34 2.14
C THR A 20 -3.66 -1.46 2.81
N PHE A 21 -3.02 -2.50 3.33
CA PHE A 21 -3.72 -3.64 3.95
C PHE A 21 -3.20 -4.02 5.34
N MET A 22 -2.09 -3.41 5.78
CA MET A 22 -1.49 -3.70 7.07
C MET A 22 -1.44 -2.44 7.93
N ASP A 23 -1.91 -2.55 9.17
CA ASP A 23 -1.89 -1.52 10.21
C ASP A 23 -1.29 -2.06 11.51
N GLU A 24 -0.22 -2.85 11.38
CA GLU A 24 0.57 -3.26 12.54
C GLU A 24 1.53 -2.13 12.94
N ASN A 25 1.41 -1.69 14.19
CA ASN A 25 2.29 -0.69 14.77
C ASN A 25 3.74 -1.19 14.82
N GLY A 26 4.64 -0.45 14.17
CA GLY A 26 6.08 -0.70 14.24
C GLY A 26 6.61 -1.82 13.33
N TRP A 27 5.78 -2.46 12.50
CA TRP A 27 6.26 -3.43 11.52
C TRP A 27 6.73 -2.73 10.24
N GLU A 28 7.99 -2.96 9.88
CA GLU A 28 8.58 -2.46 8.65
C GLU A 28 9.55 -3.49 8.06
N MET A 29 9.70 -3.49 6.73
CA MET A 29 10.72 -4.29 6.05
C MET A 29 11.28 -3.55 4.82
N ASP A 30 12.47 -3.95 4.40
CA ASP A 30 13.06 -3.42 3.17
C ASP A 30 12.42 -4.06 1.92
N CYS A 31 12.16 -3.24 0.91
CA CYS A 31 11.45 -3.65 -0.30
C CYS A 31 12.44 -3.97 -1.42
N ASN A 32 12.39 -5.21 -1.91
CA ASN A 32 13.21 -5.70 -3.01
C ASN A 32 12.42 -5.86 -4.34
N CYS A 33 11.37 -5.07 -4.56
CA CYS A 33 10.52 -5.21 -5.75
C CYS A 33 11.14 -4.67 -7.07
N GLU A 34 12.35 -4.09 -7.00
CA GLU A 34 13.13 -3.54 -8.12
C GLU A 34 12.42 -2.50 -9.01
N SER A 35 11.22 -2.05 -8.64
CA SER A 35 10.48 -1.05 -9.38
C SER A 35 11.19 0.31 -9.36
N LYS A 36 11.19 1.02 -10.49
CA LYS A 36 11.71 2.40 -10.61
C LYS A 36 11.06 3.37 -9.62
N ASN A 37 9.82 3.10 -9.22
CA ASN A 37 9.06 3.91 -8.26
C ASN A 37 9.03 3.28 -6.85
N CYS A 38 9.97 2.38 -6.53
CA CYS A 38 10.03 1.70 -5.25
C CYS A 38 10.30 2.69 -4.10
N ARG A 39 9.53 2.55 -3.02
CA ARG A 39 9.71 3.34 -1.78
C ARG A 39 10.85 2.83 -0.90
N LYS A 40 11.50 1.72 -1.28
CA LYS A 40 12.57 0.99 -0.59
C LYS A 40 12.22 0.43 0.80
N ARG A 41 11.17 0.96 1.44
CA ARG A 41 10.66 0.53 2.75
C ARG A 41 9.17 0.24 2.66
N ILE A 42 8.75 -0.94 3.09
CA ILE A 42 7.35 -1.29 3.33
C ILE A 42 7.03 -0.92 4.77
N LYS A 43 5.96 -0.16 4.95
CA LYS A 43 5.43 0.29 6.24
C LYS A 43 3.93 0.53 6.13
N GLY A 44 3.24 0.59 7.27
CA GLY A 44 1.81 0.86 7.36
C GLY A 44 1.40 2.19 6.73
N PHE A 45 0.13 2.30 6.34
CA PHE A 45 -0.42 3.45 5.61
C PHE A 45 -0.12 4.80 6.28
N LYS A 46 -0.27 4.86 7.61
CA LYS A 46 -0.08 6.08 8.41
C LYS A 46 1.32 6.66 8.35
N TYR A 47 2.32 5.84 8.03
CA TYR A 47 3.71 6.27 7.92
C TYR A 47 4.10 6.68 6.49
N LEU A 48 3.18 6.61 5.53
CA LEU A 48 3.42 7.10 4.16
C LEU A 48 3.43 8.65 4.13
N PRO A 49 4.10 9.28 3.15
CA PRO A 49 4.01 10.72 2.95
C PRO A 49 2.55 11.18 2.75
N LYS A 50 2.16 12.34 3.29
CA LYS A 50 0.76 12.84 3.24
C LYS A 50 0.20 12.94 1.82
N GLU A 51 1.03 13.32 0.86
CA GLU A 51 0.65 13.40 -0.56
C GLU A 51 0.24 12.03 -1.12
N ILE A 52 0.94 10.96 -0.72
CA ILE A 52 0.64 9.59 -1.11
C ILE A 52 -0.61 9.09 -0.39
N GLN A 53 -0.76 9.40 0.90
CA GLN A 53 -1.97 9.07 1.65
C GLN A 53 -3.20 9.70 0.98
N GLN A 54 -3.13 11.00 0.67
CA GLN A 54 -4.22 11.72 0.01
C GLN A 54 -4.54 11.13 -1.36
N ARG A 55 -3.51 10.83 -2.17
CA ARG A 55 -3.69 10.19 -3.48
C ARG A 55 -4.42 8.85 -3.34
N TYR A 56 -4.03 8.00 -2.39
CA TYR A 56 -4.63 6.68 -2.22
C TYR A 56 -6.06 6.77 -1.67
N LEU A 57 -6.34 7.72 -0.79
CA LEU A 57 -7.71 8.02 -0.34
C LEU A 57 -8.58 8.49 -1.51
N THR A 58 -8.09 9.41 -2.34
CA THR A 58 -8.81 9.89 -3.54
C THR A 58 -9.06 8.77 -4.55
N LEU A 59 -8.14 7.81 -4.67
CA LEU A 59 -8.31 6.63 -5.52
C LEU A 59 -9.27 5.58 -4.95
N GLY A 60 -9.71 5.70 -3.69
CA GLY A 60 -10.62 4.75 -3.06
C GLY A 60 -10.03 3.35 -2.84
N ILE A 61 -8.69 3.23 -2.79
CA ILE A 61 -7.99 1.94 -2.66
C ILE A 61 -7.58 1.60 -1.23
N VAL A 62 -7.86 2.48 -0.27
CA VAL A 62 -7.58 2.28 1.16
C VAL A 62 -8.81 1.63 1.81
N PRO A 63 -8.69 0.45 2.45
CA PRO A 63 -9.78 -0.18 3.17
C PRO A 63 -10.32 0.70 4.31
N GLU A 64 -11.63 0.63 4.55
CA GLU A 64 -12.30 1.46 5.55
C GLU A 64 -11.74 1.28 6.97
N PHE A 65 -11.27 0.09 7.34
CA PHE A 65 -10.73 -0.14 8.68
C PHE A 65 -9.46 0.68 8.92
N ILE A 66 -8.56 0.79 7.94
CA ILE A 66 -7.36 1.65 8.02
C ILE A 66 -7.77 3.13 8.13
N ILE A 67 -8.81 3.54 7.40
CA ILE A 67 -9.32 4.92 7.49
C ILE A 67 -9.89 5.21 8.88
N LYS A 68 -10.52 4.23 9.54
CA LYS A 68 -11.04 4.38 10.90
C LYS A 68 -9.90 4.49 11.92
N GLU A 69 -8.88 3.65 11.82
CA GLU A 69 -7.70 3.70 12.70
C GLU A 69 -6.95 5.04 12.61
N LEU A 70 -6.78 5.60 11.40
CA LEU A 70 -6.18 6.94 11.21
C LEU A 70 -6.91 8.08 11.93
N LYS A 71 -8.22 7.93 12.22
CA LYS A 71 -9.01 8.94 12.92
C LYS A 71 -8.96 8.78 14.44
N ASN A 72 -8.44 7.66 14.93
CA ASN A 72 -8.33 7.33 16.34
C ASN A 72 -6.94 7.63 16.94
N ASP A 73 -5.91 7.82 16.10
CA ASP A 73 -4.58 8.37 16.45
C ASP A 73 -4.60 9.92 16.51
#